data_AF-A0AA36IUK2-F1
#
_entry.id   AF-A0AA36IUK2-F1
#
_cell.length_a   1.000
_cell.length_b   1.000
_cell.length_c   1.000
_cell.angle_alpha   90.00
_cell.angle_beta   90.00
_cell.angle_gamma   90.00
#
_symmetry.space_group_name_H-M   'P 1'
#
loop_
_entity.id
_entity.type
_entity.pdbx_description
1 polymer ?
#
loop_
_entity_poly.entity_id
_entity_poly.type
_entity_poly.pdbx_seq_one_letter_code
_entity_poly.pdbx_strand_id
1 'polypeptide(L)'
;MQLRLFSPNEELEDISTTDLKYLMVPYMLAEAAAACRDMEQRLRSLRDALLFWRAFAADCQRLKLGHAADFAAMDRERDPSDAAAKREEKIARYKRCKELDEKVAYLFSKKREDLGDEYQWGAGSAFDEEMERELILMLLGRAVASVPDNILSAQQEMPLLEMMIARGGPGKGPAKPPPAEKPYFVKIQDRSELQRLYREMVFRCPHPMATMSIEEAADLEILEMREQEAVRVERQSLQEATEADRWWDGDRYGAKEDWDEEQKLYKDRDFDAFKDENPWGSGNKMANIG
;
A
#
# COMPACT_ATOMS: atom_id res chain seq x y z
N MET A 1 22.90 -19.88 14.41
CA MET A 1 24.13 -19.20 13.93
C MET A 1 23.80 -18.54 12.60
N GLN A 2 23.90 -17.22 12.51
CA GLN A 2 23.75 -16.51 11.24
C GLN A 2 25.15 -16.35 10.63
N LEU A 3 25.40 -16.97 9.49
CA LEU A 3 26.67 -16.85 8.77
C LEU A 3 26.73 -15.43 8.19
N ARG A 4 27.58 -14.57 8.75
CA ARG A 4 27.86 -13.23 8.23
C ARG A 4 28.92 -13.34 7.13
N LEU A 5 28.53 -13.92 5.99
CA LEU A 5 29.44 -14.20 4.87
C LEU A 5 30.05 -12.95 4.24
N PHE A 6 29.35 -11.81 4.32
CA PHE A 6 29.83 -10.54 3.80
C PHE A 6 29.83 -9.50 4.92
N SER A 7 30.99 -8.90 5.14
CA SER A 7 31.13 -7.77 6.06
C SER A 7 30.87 -6.45 5.33
N PRO A 8 30.27 -5.44 5.98
CA PRO A 8 30.08 -4.11 5.38
C PRO A 8 31.39 -3.45 4.91
N ASN A 9 32.52 -3.81 5.54
CA ASN A 9 33.83 -3.22 5.27
C ASN A 9 34.70 -4.03 4.29
N GLU A 10 34.20 -5.15 3.76
CA GLU A 10 34.94 -5.95 2.77
C GLU A 10 34.91 -5.32 1.38
N GLU A 11 36.03 -5.38 0.69
CA GLU A 11 36.13 -5.07 -0.73
C GLU A 11 35.84 -6.31 -1.58
N LEU A 12 35.60 -6.11 -2.87
CA LEU A 12 35.28 -7.21 -3.79
C LEU A 12 36.40 -8.26 -3.86
N GLU A 13 37.65 -7.83 -3.74
CA GLU A 13 38.85 -8.68 -3.81
C GLU A 13 38.99 -9.58 -2.58
N ASP A 14 38.46 -9.18 -1.43
CA ASP A 14 38.51 -9.95 -0.18
C ASP A 14 37.55 -11.14 -0.17
N ILE A 15 36.57 -11.17 -1.07
CA ILE A 15 35.54 -12.19 -1.14
C ILE A 15 36.05 -13.40 -1.92
N SER A 16 35.95 -14.59 -1.30
CA SER A 16 36.30 -15.86 -1.94
C SER A 16 35.43 -16.12 -3.17
N THR A 17 36.01 -16.71 -4.21
CA THR A 17 35.29 -17.05 -5.45
C THR A 17 34.10 -17.99 -5.17
N THR A 18 34.25 -18.89 -4.19
CA THR A 18 33.21 -19.82 -3.78
C THR A 18 32.01 -19.15 -3.12
N ASP A 19 32.23 -18.05 -2.38
CA ASP A 19 31.19 -17.36 -1.63
C ASP A 19 30.53 -16.25 -2.46
N LEU A 20 31.20 -15.72 -3.47
CA LEU A 20 30.71 -14.63 -4.32
C LEU A 20 29.32 -14.88 -4.90
N LYS A 21 29.00 -16.15 -5.22
CA LYS A 21 27.67 -16.58 -5.69
C LYS A 21 26.53 -16.25 -4.72
N TYR A 22 26.80 -16.19 -3.41
CA TYR A 22 25.78 -15.94 -2.40
C TYR A 22 25.31 -14.49 -2.41
N LEU A 23 26.04 -13.56 -3.06
CA LEU A 23 25.53 -12.23 -3.36
C LEU A 23 24.29 -12.26 -4.25
N MET A 24 24.06 -13.33 -5.03
CA MET A 24 22.85 -13.47 -5.84
C MET A 24 21.61 -13.84 -5.01
N VAL A 25 21.75 -14.26 -3.75
CA VAL A 25 20.62 -14.76 -2.95
C VAL A 25 19.47 -13.76 -2.84
N PRO A 26 19.70 -12.47 -2.49
CA PRO A 26 18.61 -11.51 -2.42
C PRO A 26 17.97 -11.27 -3.80
N TYR A 27 18.76 -11.24 -4.88
CA TYR A 27 18.22 -11.16 -6.24
C TYR A 27 17.29 -12.34 -6.57
N MET A 28 17.72 -13.58 -6.28
CA MET A 28 16.90 -14.77 -6.56
C MET A 28 15.61 -14.81 -5.71
N LEU A 29 15.68 -14.35 -4.45
CA LEU A 29 14.49 -14.17 -3.61
C LEU A 29 13.53 -13.14 -4.19
N ALA A 30 14.06 -12.04 -4.73
CA ALA A 30 13.28 -11.01 -5.38
C ALA A 30 12.57 -11.55 -6.63
N GLU A 31 13.27 -12.27 -7.51
CA GLU A 31 12.69 -12.91 -8.70
C GLU A 31 11.59 -13.91 -8.32
N ALA A 32 11.81 -14.72 -7.27
CA ALA A 32 10.81 -15.67 -6.78
C ALA A 32 9.57 -14.96 -6.21
N ALA A 33 9.76 -13.90 -5.43
CA ALA A 33 8.67 -13.09 -4.89
C ALA A 33 7.90 -12.37 -6.02
N ALA A 34 8.61 -11.83 -7.01
CA ALA A 34 8.04 -11.20 -8.19
C ALA A 34 7.35 -12.19 -9.15
N ALA A 35 7.62 -13.50 -9.03
CA ALA A 35 6.92 -14.54 -9.78
C ALA A 35 5.60 -14.98 -9.11
N CYS A 36 5.28 -14.51 -7.90
CA CYS A 36 4.05 -14.85 -7.18
C CYS A 36 2.80 -14.46 -7.99
N ARG A 37 1.98 -15.45 -8.37
CA ARG A 37 0.76 -15.26 -9.18
C ARG A 37 -0.52 -15.13 -8.36
N ASP A 38 -0.45 -15.41 -7.06
CA ASP A 38 -1.59 -15.25 -6.17
C ASP A 38 -1.90 -13.76 -5.99
N MET A 39 -3.03 -13.30 -6.52
CA MET A 39 -3.42 -11.89 -6.51
C MET A 39 -3.72 -11.36 -5.10
N GLU A 40 -4.07 -12.22 -4.14
CA GLU A 40 -4.29 -11.81 -2.76
C GLU A 40 -2.95 -11.47 -2.08
N GLN A 41 -1.91 -12.23 -2.39
CA GLN A 41 -0.57 -12.04 -1.83
C GLN A 41 0.32 -11.15 -2.70
N ARG A 42 -0.05 -10.91 -3.97
CA ARG A 42 0.75 -10.21 -4.99
C ARG A 42 1.32 -8.88 -4.50
N LEU A 43 0.48 -8.05 -3.86
CA LEU A 43 0.91 -6.75 -3.37
C LEU A 43 2.01 -6.89 -2.28
N ARG A 44 1.86 -7.85 -1.37
CA ARG A 44 2.86 -8.14 -0.35
C ARG A 44 4.14 -8.69 -0.99
N SER A 45 4.00 -9.67 -1.89
CA SER A 45 5.14 -10.29 -2.58
C SER A 45 5.94 -9.27 -3.41
N LEU A 46 5.29 -8.29 -4.04
CA LEU A 46 5.98 -7.20 -4.75
C LEU A 46 6.71 -6.24 -3.82
N ARG A 47 6.16 -5.96 -2.63
CA ARG A 47 6.85 -5.16 -1.61
C ARG A 47 8.10 -5.88 -1.11
N ASP A 48 8.00 -7.19 -0.89
CA ASP A 48 9.14 -8.03 -0.51
C ASP A 48 10.19 -8.07 -1.64
N ALA A 49 9.75 -8.24 -2.90
CA ALA A 49 10.64 -8.21 -4.07
C ALA A 49 11.40 -6.87 -4.19
N LEU A 50 10.72 -5.73 -3.98
CA LEU A 50 11.37 -4.42 -3.97
C LEU A 50 12.42 -4.29 -2.88
N LEU A 51 12.16 -4.83 -1.69
CA LEU A 51 13.12 -4.83 -0.60
C LEU A 51 14.35 -5.67 -0.95
N PHE A 52 14.15 -6.86 -1.51
CA PHE A 52 15.23 -7.76 -1.88
C PHE A 52 16.07 -7.25 -3.06
N TRP A 53 15.46 -6.71 -4.11
CA TRP A 53 16.19 -6.07 -5.21
C TRP A 53 17.00 -4.85 -4.75
N ARG A 54 16.44 -4.03 -3.85
CA ARG A 54 17.18 -2.88 -3.28
C ARG A 54 18.33 -3.31 -2.39
N ALA A 55 18.13 -4.35 -1.56
CA ALA A 55 19.20 -4.92 -0.74
C ALA A 55 20.34 -5.45 -1.63
N PHE A 56 20.01 -6.22 -2.66
CA PHE A 56 20.97 -6.68 -3.66
C PHE A 56 21.71 -5.53 -4.34
N ALA A 57 20.98 -4.51 -4.81
CA ALA A 57 21.59 -3.36 -5.46
C ALA A 57 22.53 -2.58 -4.53
N ALA A 58 22.16 -2.42 -3.25
CA ALA A 58 23.00 -1.76 -2.27
C ALA A 58 24.31 -2.52 -2.03
N ASP A 59 24.25 -3.86 -1.91
CA ASP A 59 25.44 -4.70 -1.78
C ASP A 59 26.34 -4.61 -3.02
N CYS A 60 25.75 -4.68 -4.22
CA CYS A 60 26.49 -4.54 -5.46
C CYS A 60 27.10 -3.13 -5.62
N GLN A 61 26.38 -2.07 -5.25
CA GLN A 61 26.87 -0.70 -5.31
C GLN A 61 28.07 -0.51 -4.38
N ARG A 62 27.98 -1.03 -3.15
CA ARG A 62 29.07 -1.02 -2.17
C ARG A 62 30.32 -1.72 -2.70
N LEU A 63 30.14 -2.88 -3.33
CA LEU A 63 31.22 -3.65 -3.94
C LEU A 63 31.64 -3.13 -5.34
N LYS A 64 31.06 -2.02 -5.81
CA LYS A 64 31.28 -1.42 -7.14
C LYS A 64 31.05 -2.41 -8.30
N LEU A 65 30.10 -3.33 -8.11
CA LEU A 65 29.69 -4.35 -9.06
C LEU A 65 28.55 -3.85 -9.95
N GLY A 66 28.85 -3.59 -11.22
CA GLY A 66 27.86 -3.13 -12.20
C GLY A 66 28.06 -1.68 -12.62
N HIS A 67 27.20 -1.19 -13.51
CA HIS A 67 27.39 0.11 -14.13
C HIS A 67 26.75 1.23 -13.30
N ALA A 68 27.47 2.33 -13.05
CA ALA A 68 26.99 3.47 -12.24
C ALA A 68 25.63 4.03 -12.70
N ALA A 69 25.40 4.05 -14.02
CA ALA A 69 24.12 4.49 -14.58
C ALA A 69 22.93 3.63 -14.15
N ASP A 70 23.12 2.33 -13.90
CA ASP A 70 22.05 1.43 -13.49
C ASP A 70 21.64 1.70 -12.04
N PHE A 71 22.60 1.96 -11.14
CA PHE A 71 22.33 2.43 -9.77
C PHE A 71 21.63 3.78 -9.76
N ALA A 72 22.13 4.74 -10.55
CA ALA A 72 21.50 6.05 -10.67
C ALA A 72 20.06 6.00 -11.22
N ALA A 73 19.72 4.96 -11.99
CA ALA A 73 18.37 4.74 -12.49
C ALA A 73 17.41 4.19 -11.41
N MET A 74 17.92 3.47 -10.42
CA MET A 74 17.13 2.92 -9.30
C MET A 74 16.77 4.00 -8.27
N ASP A 75 17.70 4.95 -8.05
CA ASP A 75 17.54 6.03 -7.07
C ASP A 75 16.68 7.19 -7.58
N ARG A 76 16.50 7.30 -8.90
CA ARG A 76 15.62 8.32 -9.48
C ARG A 76 14.17 8.00 -9.12
N GLU A 77 13.58 8.86 -8.28
CA GLU A 77 12.13 8.95 -8.18
C GLU A 77 11.52 9.33 -9.54
N ARG A 78 10.20 9.26 -9.65
CA ARG A 78 9.43 9.35 -10.90
C ARG A 78 9.53 10.75 -11.54
N ASP A 79 10.71 11.13 -12.00
CA ASP A 79 10.99 12.43 -12.57
C ASP A 79 10.36 12.53 -13.96
N PRO A 80 9.75 13.68 -14.30
CA PRO A 80 9.38 14.02 -15.67
C PRO A 80 10.64 14.34 -16.51
N SER A 81 11.67 13.50 -16.43
CA SER A 81 12.86 13.53 -17.29
C SER A 81 12.48 13.18 -18.73
N ASP A 82 13.19 13.83 -19.67
CA ASP A 82 13.05 13.69 -21.12
C ASP A 82 12.95 12.22 -21.57
N ALA A 83 11.87 11.91 -22.30
CA ALA A 83 11.62 10.58 -22.84
C ALA A 83 12.76 10.09 -23.76
N ALA A 84 13.44 11.02 -24.45
CA ALA A 84 14.60 10.74 -25.28
C ALA A 84 15.79 10.20 -24.46
N ALA A 85 16.12 10.86 -23.34
CA ALA A 85 17.21 10.45 -22.46
C ALA A 85 16.95 9.08 -21.81
N LYS A 86 15.71 8.84 -21.33
CA LYS A 86 15.30 7.53 -20.79
C LYS A 86 15.42 6.41 -21.83
N ARG A 87 15.05 6.70 -23.07
CA ARG A 87 15.17 5.74 -24.18
C ARG A 87 16.63 5.42 -24.48
N GLU A 88 17.49 6.43 -24.54
CA GLU A 88 18.93 6.25 -24.79
C GLU A 88 19.59 5.43 -23.68
N GLU A 89 19.29 5.72 -22.41
CA GLU A 89 19.76 4.96 -21.26
C GLU A 89 19.35 3.48 -21.36
N LYS A 90 18.09 3.21 -21.70
CA LYS A 90 17.58 1.84 -21.85
C LYS A 90 18.23 1.10 -23.03
N ILE A 91 18.49 1.79 -24.14
CA ILE A 91 19.24 1.23 -25.27
C ILE A 91 20.67 0.88 -24.84
N ALA A 92 21.34 1.78 -24.12
CA ALA A 92 22.69 1.54 -23.62
C ALA A 92 22.72 0.34 -22.66
N ARG A 93 21.77 0.26 -21.72
CA ARG A 93 21.60 -0.89 -20.82
C ARG A 93 21.36 -2.18 -21.60
N TYR A 94 20.46 -2.16 -22.58
CA TYR A 94 20.16 -3.35 -23.40
C TYR A 94 21.40 -3.87 -24.14
N LYS A 95 22.22 -2.96 -24.71
CA LYS A 95 23.49 -3.35 -25.36
C LYS A 95 24.44 -4.02 -24.36
N ARG A 96 24.61 -3.44 -23.16
CA ARG A 96 25.44 -4.02 -22.09
C ARG A 96 24.92 -5.39 -21.65
N CYS A 97 23.60 -5.53 -21.44
CA CYS A 97 23.00 -6.83 -21.09
C CYS A 97 23.27 -7.88 -22.16
N LYS A 98 23.18 -7.51 -23.44
CA LYS A 98 23.48 -8.42 -24.55
C LYS A 98 24.93 -8.90 -24.53
N GLU A 99 25.87 -7.99 -24.32
CA GLU A 99 27.30 -8.33 -24.21
C GLU A 99 27.59 -9.23 -23.01
N LEU A 100 26.93 -8.97 -21.86
CA LEU A 100 27.03 -9.83 -20.68
C LEU A 100 26.44 -11.23 -20.95
N ASP A 101 25.28 -11.31 -21.60
CA ASP A 101 24.63 -12.58 -21.93
C ASP A 101 25.49 -13.42 -22.90
N GLU A 102 26.11 -12.78 -23.91
CA GLU A 102 27.04 -13.43 -24.83
C GLU A 102 28.28 -14.00 -24.11
N LYS A 103 28.87 -13.23 -23.18
CA LYS A 103 30.01 -13.69 -22.37
C LYS A 103 29.65 -14.81 -21.40
N VAL A 104 28.51 -14.69 -20.73
CA VAL A 104 27.99 -15.71 -19.82
C VAL A 104 27.78 -17.01 -20.58
N ALA A 105 27.17 -16.97 -21.76
CA ALA A 105 26.99 -18.15 -22.61
C ALA A 105 28.31 -18.80 -23.02
N TYR A 106 29.32 -17.99 -23.39
CA TYR A 106 30.66 -18.49 -23.70
C TYR A 106 31.31 -19.20 -22.50
N LEU A 107 31.29 -18.59 -21.32
CA LEU A 107 31.88 -19.16 -20.11
C LEU A 107 31.14 -20.42 -19.66
N PHE A 108 29.81 -20.47 -19.82
CA PHE A 108 29.04 -21.70 -19.60
C PHE A 108 29.40 -22.82 -20.56
N SER A 109 29.60 -22.53 -21.85
CA SER A 109 30.04 -23.53 -22.85
C SER A 109 31.39 -24.12 -22.46
N LYS A 110 32.37 -23.25 -22.16
CA LYS A 110 33.70 -23.68 -21.76
C LYS A 110 33.68 -24.48 -20.46
N LYS A 111 32.92 -24.04 -19.45
CA LYS A 111 32.73 -24.78 -18.20
C LYS A 111 32.10 -26.16 -18.43
N ARG A 112 31.18 -26.29 -19.40
CA ARG A 112 30.59 -27.58 -19.78
C ARG A 112 31.57 -28.48 -20.53
N GLU A 113 32.43 -27.92 -21.37
CA GLU A 113 33.49 -28.67 -22.06
C GLU A 113 34.49 -29.27 -21.07
N ASP A 114 34.87 -28.51 -20.03
CA ASP A 114 35.86 -28.95 -19.04
C ASP A 114 35.29 -29.97 -18.03
N LEU A 115 34.03 -29.80 -17.60
CA LEU A 115 33.42 -30.61 -16.54
C LEU A 115 32.48 -31.71 -17.04
N GLY A 116 32.10 -31.69 -18.32
CA GLY A 116 31.04 -32.54 -18.85
C GLY A 116 29.66 -32.23 -18.25
N ASP A 117 28.75 -33.21 -18.28
CA ASP A 117 27.39 -33.06 -17.76
C ASP A 117 27.29 -33.21 -16.21
N GLU A 118 28.38 -33.56 -15.52
CA GLU A 118 28.46 -33.65 -14.06
C GLU A 118 28.63 -32.25 -13.44
N TYR A 119 27.57 -31.44 -13.57
CA TYR A 119 27.56 -30.05 -13.17
C TYR A 119 27.31 -29.91 -11.66
N GLN A 120 28.38 -29.86 -10.86
CA GLN A 120 28.25 -29.66 -9.41
C GLN A 120 28.75 -28.26 -9.01
N TRP A 121 27.80 -27.33 -8.83
CA TRP A 121 28.06 -25.93 -8.48
C TRP A 121 28.69 -25.81 -7.08
N GLY A 122 29.99 -25.52 -7.02
CA GLY A 122 30.73 -25.36 -5.75
C GLY A 122 31.43 -26.61 -5.22
N ALA A 123 31.47 -27.70 -5.99
CA ALA A 123 32.57 -28.65 -5.83
C ALA A 123 33.79 -28.02 -6.51
N GLY A 124 34.90 -27.84 -5.79
CA GLY A 124 36.16 -27.24 -6.26
C GLY A 124 36.75 -28.05 -7.41
N SER A 125 36.14 -27.87 -8.57
CA SER A 125 36.29 -28.69 -9.77
C SER A 125 37.44 -28.16 -10.62
N ALA A 126 37.91 -28.97 -11.54
CA ALA A 126 38.99 -28.70 -12.49
C ALA A 126 38.80 -27.48 -13.41
N PHE A 127 37.76 -26.67 -13.18
CA PHE A 127 37.56 -25.41 -13.88
C PHE A 127 38.54 -24.36 -13.35
N ASP A 128 39.02 -23.53 -14.25
CA ASP A 128 39.89 -22.41 -13.91
C ASP A 128 39.18 -21.46 -12.93
N GLU A 129 39.81 -21.19 -11.78
CA GLU A 129 39.21 -20.37 -10.70
C GLU A 129 38.99 -18.92 -11.17
N GLU A 130 39.90 -18.37 -11.98
CA GLU A 130 39.80 -17.00 -12.50
C GLU A 130 38.61 -16.89 -13.45
N MET A 131 38.41 -17.91 -14.29
CA MET A 131 37.22 -18.02 -15.13
C MET A 131 35.92 -18.22 -14.34
N GLU A 132 35.95 -18.98 -13.23
CA GLU A 132 34.79 -19.13 -12.36
C GLU A 132 34.41 -17.79 -11.73
N ARG A 133 35.42 -17.05 -11.25
CA ARG A 133 35.24 -15.71 -10.71
C ARG A 133 34.66 -14.77 -11.76
N GLU A 134 35.21 -14.79 -12.98
CA GLU A 134 34.70 -13.98 -14.09
C GLU A 134 33.23 -14.32 -14.40
N LEU A 135 32.87 -15.60 -14.47
CA LEU A 135 31.49 -16.03 -14.71
C LEU A 135 30.52 -15.48 -13.65
N ILE A 136 30.87 -15.60 -12.37
CA ILE A 136 30.03 -15.11 -11.28
C ILE A 136 29.90 -13.58 -11.33
N LEU A 137 31.00 -12.86 -11.60
CA LEU A 137 30.97 -11.40 -11.76
C LEU A 137 30.10 -10.96 -12.93
N MET A 138 30.15 -11.66 -14.07
CA MET A 138 29.30 -11.38 -15.23
C MET A 138 27.83 -11.64 -14.91
N LEU A 139 27.51 -12.72 -14.19
CA LEU A 139 26.15 -13.01 -13.72
C LEU A 139 25.63 -11.92 -12.76
N LEU A 140 26.45 -11.50 -11.80
CA LEU A 140 26.11 -10.41 -10.88
C LEU A 140 25.89 -9.09 -11.63
N GLY A 141 26.79 -8.73 -12.54
CA GLY A 141 26.64 -7.54 -13.38
C GLY A 141 25.38 -7.59 -14.24
N ARG A 142 25.04 -8.76 -14.78
CA ARG A 142 23.82 -8.97 -15.56
C ARG A 142 22.54 -8.86 -14.73
N ALA A 143 22.58 -9.34 -13.49
CA ALA A 143 21.49 -9.19 -12.52
C ALA A 143 21.34 -7.72 -12.09
N VAL A 144 22.42 -7.00 -11.81
CA VAL A 144 22.36 -5.55 -11.50
C VAL A 144 21.74 -4.77 -12.64
N ALA A 145 22.05 -5.12 -13.89
CA ALA A 145 21.48 -4.45 -15.05
C ALA A 145 19.97 -4.71 -15.25
N SER A 146 19.39 -5.82 -14.75
CA SER A 146 17.94 -6.06 -14.85
C SER A 146 17.13 -5.36 -13.76
N VAL A 147 17.73 -5.13 -12.59
CA VAL A 147 17.05 -4.58 -11.41
C VAL A 147 16.30 -3.26 -11.65
N PRO A 148 16.81 -2.25 -12.39
CA PRO A 148 16.09 -0.98 -12.55
C PRO A 148 14.77 -1.16 -13.32
N ASP A 149 14.75 -2.04 -14.32
CA ASP A 149 13.52 -2.35 -15.08
C ASP A 149 12.53 -3.15 -14.21
N ASN A 150 13.01 -4.07 -13.39
CA ASN A 150 12.20 -4.85 -12.46
C ASN A 150 11.56 -3.97 -11.38
N ILE A 151 12.34 -3.07 -10.77
CA ILE A 151 11.86 -2.09 -9.78
C ILE A 151 10.81 -1.18 -10.41
N LEU A 152 11.07 -0.66 -11.61
CA LEU A 152 10.12 0.22 -12.31
C LEU A 152 8.80 -0.52 -12.61
N SER A 153 8.88 -1.76 -13.06
CA SER A 153 7.71 -2.60 -13.33
C SER A 153 6.89 -2.83 -12.06
N ALA A 154 7.53 -3.20 -10.94
CA ALA A 154 6.87 -3.40 -9.67
C ALA A 154 6.21 -2.11 -9.12
N GLN A 155 6.92 -0.97 -9.18
CA GLN A 155 6.38 0.33 -8.74
C GLN A 155 5.17 0.78 -9.56
N GLN A 156 5.08 0.41 -10.84
CA GLN A 156 3.92 0.70 -11.69
C GLN A 156 2.72 -0.21 -11.36
N GLU A 157 2.97 -1.47 -10.99
CA GLU A 157 1.94 -2.46 -10.67
C GLU A 157 1.29 -2.21 -9.30
N MET A 158 2.08 -1.85 -8.28
CA MET A 158 1.59 -1.64 -6.91
C MET A 158 0.34 -0.74 -6.77
N PRO A 159 0.29 0.48 -7.35
CA PRO A 159 -0.89 1.33 -7.21
C PRO A 159 -2.13 0.73 -7.89
N LEU A 160 -1.94 -0.05 -8.96
CA LEU A 160 -3.04 -0.76 -9.62
C LEU A 160 -3.61 -1.85 -8.71
N LEU A 161 -2.74 -2.58 -8.01
CA LEU A 161 -3.14 -3.60 -7.04
C LEU A 161 -3.82 -2.99 -5.82
N GLU A 162 -3.34 -1.85 -5.33
CA GLU A 162 -3.97 -1.12 -4.22
C GLU A 162 -5.39 -0.66 -4.59
N MET A 163 -5.58 -0.12 -5.79
CA MET A 163 -6.91 0.20 -6.31
C MET A 163 -7.79 -1.05 -6.47
N MET A 164 -7.24 -2.18 -6.91
CA MET A 164 -7.98 -3.45 -7.04
C MET A 164 -8.45 -3.95 -5.67
N ILE A 165 -7.59 -3.91 -4.65
CA ILE A 165 -7.93 -4.29 -3.28
C ILE A 165 -9.01 -3.35 -2.73
N ALA A 166 -8.87 -2.04 -2.94
CA ALA A 166 -9.88 -1.06 -2.53
C ALA A 166 -11.25 -1.27 -3.20
N ARG A 167 -11.28 -1.88 -4.40
CA ARG A 167 -12.51 -2.24 -5.13
C ARG A 167 -13.12 -3.59 -4.71
N GLY A 168 -12.58 -4.24 -3.68
CA GLY A 168 -13.11 -5.50 -3.15
C GLY A 168 -12.30 -6.75 -3.55
N GLY A 169 -11.13 -6.58 -4.15
CA GLY A 169 -10.18 -7.67 -4.43
C GLY A 169 -10.32 -8.30 -5.82
N PRO A 170 -9.49 -9.30 -6.13
CA PRO A 170 -9.43 -9.94 -7.44
C PRO A 170 -10.78 -10.56 -7.82
N GLY A 171 -11.24 -10.28 -9.04
CA GLY A 171 -12.52 -10.81 -9.57
C GLY A 171 -13.77 -10.05 -9.11
N LYS A 172 -13.68 -9.13 -8.14
CA LYS A 172 -14.80 -8.23 -7.82
C LYS A 172 -14.73 -7.01 -8.73
N GLY A 173 -15.73 -6.88 -9.60
CA GLY A 173 -15.90 -5.68 -10.42
C GLY A 173 -16.07 -4.43 -9.54
N PRO A 174 -15.93 -3.22 -10.12
CA PRO A 174 -16.18 -2.00 -9.37
C PRO A 174 -17.55 -2.11 -8.69
N ALA A 175 -17.62 -1.77 -7.39
CA ALA A 175 -18.88 -1.73 -6.67
C ALA A 175 -19.88 -0.97 -7.54
N LYS A 176 -20.93 -1.65 -8.02
CA LYS A 176 -21.95 -0.99 -8.83
C LYS A 176 -22.43 0.21 -8.01
N PRO A 177 -22.38 1.44 -8.55
CA PRO A 177 -23.02 2.54 -7.84
C PRO A 177 -24.46 2.12 -7.55
N PRO A 178 -25.02 2.51 -6.38
CA PRO A 178 -26.42 2.25 -6.09
C PRO A 178 -27.24 2.67 -7.32
N PRO A 179 -28.20 1.84 -7.77
CA PRO A 179 -28.95 2.15 -8.98
C PRO A 179 -29.55 3.54 -8.82
N ALA A 180 -29.09 4.50 -9.63
CA ALA A 180 -29.69 5.82 -9.65
C ALA A 180 -31.17 5.60 -9.96
N GLU A 181 -32.04 5.99 -9.02
CA GLU A 181 -33.48 5.95 -9.25
C GLU A 181 -33.74 6.81 -10.48
N LYS A 182 -34.05 6.15 -11.60
CA LYS A 182 -34.40 6.86 -12.82
C LYS A 182 -35.60 7.73 -12.47
N PRO A 183 -35.62 9.02 -12.85
CA PRO A 183 -36.80 9.84 -12.61
C PRO A 183 -38.00 9.11 -13.19
N TYR A 184 -39.07 8.98 -12.39
CA TYR A 184 -40.28 8.28 -12.79
C TYR A 184 -40.89 9.05 -13.98
N PHE A 185 -40.61 8.61 -15.20
CA PHE A 185 -41.36 9.05 -16.36
C PHE A 185 -42.57 8.11 -16.47
N VAL A 186 -43.78 8.66 -16.29
CA VAL A 186 -45.00 7.92 -16.60
C VAL A 186 -45.03 7.73 -18.11
N LYS A 187 -44.81 6.49 -18.59
CA LYS A 187 -45.01 6.14 -20.00
C LYS A 187 -46.50 6.00 -20.24
N ILE A 188 -47.12 7.03 -20.80
CA ILE A 188 -48.50 6.99 -21.27
C ILE A 188 -48.50 6.31 -22.64
N GLN A 189 -49.07 5.11 -22.74
CA GLN A 189 -49.12 4.35 -24.00
C GLN A 189 -50.41 4.64 -24.78
N ASP A 190 -51.52 4.89 -24.09
CA ASP A 190 -52.83 5.07 -24.72
C ASP A 190 -53.61 6.29 -24.18
N ARG A 191 -54.59 6.76 -24.96
CA ARG A 191 -55.46 7.89 -24.62
C ARG A 191 -56.35 7.60 -23.40
N SER A 192 -56.70 6.33 -23.15
CA SER A 192 -57.45 5.90 -21.96
C SER A 192 -56.63 6.06 -20.67
N GLU A 193 -55.34 5.73 -20.70
CA GLU A 193 -54.40 5.92 -19.57
C GLU A 193 -54.20 7.41 -19.27
N LEU A 194 -54.08 8.22 -20.32
CA LEU A 194 -54.01 9.68 -20.21
C LEU A 194 -55.26 10.22 -19.50
N GLN A 195 -56.45 9.80 -19.92
CA GLN A 195 -57.71 10.21 -19.28
C GLN A 195 -57.79 9.78 -17.81
N ARG A 196 -57.33 8.57 -17.48
CA ARG A 196 -57.30 8.09 -16.09
C ARG A 196 -56.35 8.92 -15.24
N LEU A 197 -55.14 9.20 -15.74
CA LEU A 197 -54.16 10.05 -15.04
C LEU A 197 -54.73 11.45 -14.76
N TYR A 198 -55.33 12.08 -15.77
CA TYR A 198 -55.98 13.38 -15.59
C TYR A 198 -57.14 13.30 -14.59
N ARG A 199 -57.97 12.26 -14.64
CA ARG A 199 -59.08 12.08 -13.69
C ARG A 199 -58.57 11.92 -12.25
N GLU A 200 -57.47 11.21 -12.07
CA GLU A 200 -56.83 11.06 -10.76
C GLU A 200 -56.16 12.38 -10.30
N MET A 201 -55.68 13.23 -11.21
CA MET A 201 -55.03 14.51 -10.89
C MET A 201 -56.00 15.65 -10.55
N VAL A 202 -57.26 15.57 -10.97
CA VAL A 202 -58.27 16.60 -10.70
C VAL A 202 -58.92 16.36 -9.33
N PHE A 203 -59.24 17.44 -8.61
CA PHE A 203 -59.82 17.43 -7.24
C PHE A 203 -58.94 16.80 -6.15
N ARG A 204 -57.60 16.75 -6.33
CA ARG A 204 -56.70 16.42 -5.21
C ARG A 204 -56.63 17.58 -4.22
N CYS A 205 -56.53 17.24 -2.93
CA CYS A 205 -56.16 18.20 -1.90
C CYS A 205 -54.75 18.75 -2.24
N PRO A 206 -54.53 20.08 -2.26
CA PRO A 206 -53.23 20.66 -2.60
C PRO A 206 -52.16 20.42 -1.52
N HIS A 207 -52.55 19.85 -0.37
CA HIS A 207 -51.66 19.53 0.74
C HIS A 207 -51.51 18.01 0.85
N PRO A 208 -50.31 17.49 1.16
CA PRO A 208 -50.15 16.08 1.48
C PRO A 208 -51.01 15.75 2.70
N MET A 209 -51.90 14.77 2.54
CA MET A 209 -52.70 14.27 3.64
C MET A 209 -51.86 13.32 4.48
N ALA A 210 -52.06 13.32 5.79
CA ALA A 210 -51.48 12.31 6.66
C ALA A 210 -51.93 10.92 6.18
N THR A 211 -50.97 10.08 5.82
CA THR A 211 -51.20 8.70 5.36
C THR A 211 -51.24 7.70 6.50
N MET A 212 -50.83 8.11 7.69
CA MET A 212 -50.85 7.35 8.94
C MET A 212 -51.76 8.05 9.94
N SER A 213 -52.39 7.28 10.80
CA SER A 213 -53.11 7.80 11.96
C SER A 213 -52.16 8.37 13.00
N ILE A 214 -52.69 9.19 13.93
CA ILE A 214 -51.90 9.76 15.04
C ILE A 214 -51.36 8.65 15.94
N GLU A 215 -52.11 7.56 16.11
CA GLU A 215 -51.71 6.39 16.90
C GLU A 215 -50.53 5.66 16.26
N GLU A 216 -50.61 5.37 14.96
CA GLU A 216 -49.51 4.74 14.22
C GLU A 216 -48.24 5.62 14.21
N ALA A 217 -48.39 6.94 14.16
CA ALA A 217 -47.26 7.86 14.24
C ALA A 217 -46.60 7.84 15.64
N ALA A 218 -47.41 7.80 16.71
CA ALA A 218 -46.90 7.72 18.07
C ALA A 218 -46.17 6.40 18.33
N ASP A 219 -46.68 5.28 17.81
CA ASP A 219 -46.03 3.97 17.92
C ASP A 219 -44.65 3.95 17.23
N LEU A 220 -44.54 4.59 16.07
CA LEU A 220 -43.27 4.74 15.36
C LEU A 220 -42.27 5.59 16.14
N GLU A 221 -42.70 6.72 16.73
CA GLU A 221 -41.82 7.58 17.54
C GLU A 221 -41.28 6.84 18.78
N ILE A 222 -42.11 6.03 19.43
CA ILE A 222 -41.69 5.19 20.58
C ILE A 222 -40.67 4.14 20.13
N LEU A 223 -40.87 3.53 18.96
CA LEU A 223 -39.96 2.53 18.42
C LEU A 223 -38.59 3.16 18.08
N GLU A 224 -38.58 4.31 17.41
CA GLU A 224 -37.36 5.06 17.10
C GLU A 224 -36.60 5.49 18.37
N MET A 225 -37.32 5.96 19.40
CA MET A 225 -36.70 6.26 20.70
C MET A 225 -36.00 5.04 21.30
N ARG A 226 -36.65 3.87 21.28
CA ARG A 226 -36.06 2.63 21.81
C ARG A 226 -34.84 2.17 21.02
N GLU A 227 -34.87 2.31 19.70
CA GLU A 227 -33.72 1.99 18.85
C GLU A 227 -32.55 2.94 19.13
N GLN A 228 -32.81 4.24 19.27
CA GLN A 228 -31.80 5.22 19.63
C GLN A 228 -31.22 4.97 21.03
N GLU A 229 -32.07 4.62 21.99
CA GLU A 229 -31.64 4.23 23.33
C GLU A 229 -30.79 2.97 23.30
N ALA A 230 -31.17 1.95 22.53
CA ALA A 230 -30.39 0.72 22.38
C ALA A 230 -29.01 1.00 21.77
N VAL A 231 -28.95 1.80 20.70
CA VAL A 231 -27.68 2.23 20.08
C VAL A 231 -26.83 3.04 21.06
N ARG A 232 -27.45 3.91 21.86
CA ARG A 232 -26.75 4.71 22.87
C ARG A 232 -26.18 3.82 23.98
N VAL A 233 -26.94 2.85 24.47
CA VAL A 233 -26.50 1.88 25.48
C VAL A 233 -25.38 1.00 24.94
N GLU A 234 -25.51 0.49 23.71
CA GLU A 234 -24.46 -0.30 23.06
C GLU A 234 -23.17 0.52 22.91
N ARG A 235 -23.27 1.77 22.45
CA ARG A 235 -22.13 2.68 22.34
C ARG A 235 -21.48 2.99 23.70
N GLN A 236 -22.28 3.20 24.74
CA GLN A 236 -21.78 3.36 26.12
C GLN A 236 -21.05 2.11 26.59
N SER A 237 -21.62 0.91 26.39
CA SER A 237 -20.99 -0.35 26.78
C SER A 237 -19.66 -0.61 26.06
N LEU A 238 -19.56 -0.26 24.77
CA LEU A 238 -18.32 -0.35 24.00
C LEU A 238 -17.28 0.64 24.49
N GLN A 239 -17.68 1.89 24.79
CA GLN A 239 -16.79 2.89 25.37
C GLN A 239 -16.26 2.43 26.73
N GLU A 240 -17.13 1.96 27.63
CA GLU A 240 -16.76 1.42 28.93
C GLU A 240 -15.82 0.21 28.81
N ALA A 241 -16.06 -0.71 27.86
CA ALA A 241 -15.17 -1.84 27.60
C ALA A 241 -13.79 -1.41 27.08
N THR A 242 -13.74 -0.46 26.14
CA THR A 242 -12.47 0.07 25.61
C THR A 242 -11.69 0.87 26.65
N GLU A 243 -12.40 1.58 27.53
CA GLU A 243 -11.80 2.33 28.62
C GLU A 243 -11.30 1.37 29.70
N ALA A 244 -12.07 0.34 30.05
CA ALA A 244 -11.63 -0.72 30.96
C ALA A 244 -10.35 -1.40 30.44
N ASP A 245 -10.31 -1.77 29.15
CA ASP A 245 -9.13 -2.38 28.51
C ASP A 245 -7.89 -1.46 28.57
N ARG A 246 -8.08 -0.16 28.34
CA ARG A 246 -7.01 0.86 28.43
C ARG A 246 -6.35 0.92 29.81
N TRP A 247 -7.07 0.56 30.88
CA TRP A 247 -6.60 0.63 32.27
C TRP A 247 -6.42 -0.76 32.93
N TRP A 248 -6.60 -1.86 32.19
CA TRP A 248 -6.59 -3.23 32.72
C TRP A 248 -5.18 -3.84 32.88
N ASP A 249 -4.19 -3.38 32.10
CA ASP A 249 -2.84 -3.97 32.10
C ASP A 249 -1.86 -3.22 33.04
N GLY A 250 -1.80 -3.66 34.30
CA GLY A 250 -0.62 -3.50 35.19
C GLY A 250 -0.59 -2.31 36.18
N ASP A 251 -0.82 -2.62 37.45
CA ASP A 251 -0.21 -2.00 38.64
C ASP A 251 -0.26 -0.46 38.83
N ARG A 252 -1.36 0.22 38.49
CA ARG A 252 -1.62 1.57 39.04
C ARG A 252 -3.07 1.80 39.43
N TYR A 253 -3.42 1.41 40.65
CA TYR A 253 -4.67 1.73 41.35
C TYR A 253 -4.85 3.24 41.69
N GLY A 254 -4.23 4.13 40.91
CA GLY A 254 -4.27 5.59 41.08
C GLY A 254 -3.98 6.38 39.80
N ALA A 255 -3.50 5.75 38.71
CA ALA A 255 -3.17 6.47 37.48
C ALA A 255 -4.39 7.06 36.76
N LYS A 256 -5.56 6.43 36.89
CA LYS A 256 -6.81 6.94 36.30
C LYS A 256 -7.32 8.15 37.10
N GLU A 257 -7.33 8.05 38.43
CA GLU A 257 -7.78 9.13 39.31
C GLU A 257 -6.85 10.34 39.21
N ASP A 258 -5.53 10.15 39.24
CA ASP A 258 -4.54 11.22 39.06
C ASP A 258 -4.69 11.90 37.70
N TRP A 259 -4.89 11.11 36.63
CA TRP A 259 -5.11 11.66 35.29
C TRP A 259 -6.44 12.42 35.19
N ASP A 260 -7.51 11.91 35.78
CA ASP A 260 -8.82 12.56 35.81
C ASP A 260 -8.78 13.87 36.64
N GLU A 261 -8.02 13.90 37.74
CA GLU A 261 -7.78 15.09 38.55
C GLU A 261 -6.95 16.14 37.81
N GLU A 262 -5.88 15.74 37.11
CA GLU A 262 -5.13 16.63 36.24
C GLU A 262 -6.01 17.21 35.13
N GLN A 263 -6.85 16.38 34.49
CA GLN A 263 -7.78 16.84 33.46
C GLN A 263 -8.82 17.83 34.00
N LYS A 264 -9.32 17.63 35.22
CA LYS A 264 -10.22 18.60 35.88
C LYS A 264 -9.49 19.91 36.13
N LEU A 265 -8.27 19.87 36.67
CA LEU A 265 -7.46 21.06 36.90
C LEU A 265 -7.17 21.83 35.61
N TYR A 266 -6.87 21.14 34.50
CA TYR A 266 -6.71 21.77 33.20
C TYR A 266 -8.01 22.41 32.71
N LYS A 267 -9.15 21.71 32.79
CA LYS A 267 -10.45 22.24 32.38
C LYS A 267 -10.88 23.45 33.22
N ASP A 268 -10.63 23.42 34.52
CA ASP A 268 -10.94 24.54 35.41
C ASP A 268 -10.07 25.75 35.07
N ARG A 269 -8.77 25.55 34.78
CA ARG A 269 -7.87 26.62 34.30
C ARG A 269 -8.31 27.18 32.96
N ASP A 270 -8.68 26.33 32.01
CA ASP A 270 -9.17 26.73 30.69
C ASP A 270 -10.51 27.47 30.81
N PHE A 271 -11.36 27.05 31.76
CA PHE A 271 -12.62 27.72 32.03
C PHE A 271 -12.41 29.10 32.67
N ASP A 272 -11.47 29.22 33.60
CA ASP A 272 -11.07 30.51 34.18
C ASP A 272 -10.50 31.44 33.10
N ALA A 273 -9.59 30.95 32.24
CA ALA A 273 -9.07 31.71 31.11
C ALA A 273 -10.19 32.15 30.15
N PHE A 274 -11.14 31.27 29.84
CA PHE A 274 -12.31 31.60 29.04
C PHE A 274 -13.18 32.68 29.71
N LYS A 275 -13.36 32.63 31.04
CA LYS A 275 -14.13 33.64 31.78
C LYS A 275 -13.44 35.00 31.78
N ASP A 276 -12.11 35.01 31.86
CA ASP A 276 -11.29 36.23 31.76
C ASP A 276 -11.37 36.84 30.36
N GLU A 277 -11.33 36.01 29.31
CA GLU A 277 -11.52 36.44 27.92
C GLU A 277 -12.97 36.85 27.61
N ASN A 278 -13.95 36.30 28.34
CA ASN A 278 -15.38 36.56 28.16
C ASN A 278 -16.00 37.21 29.41
N PRO A 279 -15.59 38.45 29.74
CA PRO A 279 -16.10 39.16 30.89
C PRO A 279 -17.61 39.38 30.75
N TRP A 280 -18.32 39.25 31.87
CA TRP A 280 -19.77 39.21 31.90
C TRP A 280 -20.39 40.44 31.19
N GLY A 281 -21.29 40.18 30.25
CA GLY A 281 -21.92 41.20 29.40
C GLY A 281 -21.14 41.61 28.15
N SER A 282 -20.04 40.94 27.77
CA SER A 282 -19.32 41.20 26.49
C SER A 282 -20.22 41.08 25.24
N GLY A 283 -21.17 40.13 25.24
CA GLY A 283 -22.08 39.90 24.11
C GLY A 283 -23.05 41.06 23.80
N ASN A 284 -23.42 41.87 24.80
CA ASN A 284 -24.34 43.00 24.60
C ASN A 284 -23.63 44.34 24.33
N LYS A 285 -22.28 44.36 24.34
CA LYS A 285 -21.47 45.58 24.13
C LYS A 285 -20.96 45.73 22.69
N MET A 286 -20.96 44.63 21.92
CA MET A 286 -20.51 44.61 20.52
C MET A 286 -21.62 45.02 19.52
N ALA A 287 -22.87 45.16 19.98
CA ALA A 287 -24.06 45.39 19.13
C ALA A 287 -24.70 46.78 19.34
N ASN A 288 -23.90 47.83 19.46
CA ASN A 288 -24.39 49.19 19.29
C ASN A 288 -23.42 49.98 18.40
N ILE A 289 -23.47 49.66 17.10
CA ILE A 289 -22.94 50.52 16.04
C ILE A 289 -24.12 51.42 15.68
N GLY A 290 -24.08 52.66 16.19
CA GLY A 290 -24.91 53.75 15.68
C GLY A 290 -24.50 54.16 14.28
#